data_AF-A0AAU4LIB1-F1
#
_entry.id   AF-A0AAU4LIB1-F1
#
_cell.length_a   1.000
_cell.length_b   1.000
_cell.length_c   1.000
_cell.angle_alpha   90.00
_cell.angle_beta   90.00
_cell.angle_gamma   90.00
#
_symmetry.space_group_name_H-M   'P 1'
#
loop_
_entity.id
_entity.type
_entity.pdbx_description
1 polymer ?
#
loop_
_entity_poly.entity_id
_entity_poly.type
_entity_poly.pdbx_seq_one_letter_code
_entity_poly.pdbx_strand_id
1 'polypeptide(L)'
;MRAEDEINEIVTANLAEDRAARIRRDAERIEELAYHRFEGRDYKVFEDELYREVQPIVLGMLRKGTLARLAQKHSERHGRGFIMHPDDLALLKSSSEARDTIMVDMVMKALKKLQRDLKKGRGWRADHNGPRGASCLTSYFITLCVWMFRRAYVEWAKARVKWARLHSVYDFTEDAANEVGIGRLLATTDYVVEDIFGTAFEEILDEQTPATQAVVRLTVMGFGGTEIADKLNMPHGTVRNRLTRFRTALYQAAADGRIWIPRELHTRKAPRQAEEVAA
;
A
#
# COMPACT_ATOMS: atom_id res chain seq x y z
N MET A 1 -14.28 22.61 -2.47
CA MET A 1 -14.96 21.61 -1.61
C MET A 1 -13.99 21.12 -0.55
N ARG A 2 -14.36 21.16 0.74
CA ARG A 2 -13.50 20.62 1.80
C ARG A 2 -13.59 19.09 1.78
N ALA A 3 -12.54 18.40 2.22
CA ALA A 3 -12.50 16.92 2.22
C ALA A 3 -13.64 16.35 3.09
N GLU A 4 -13.99 17.08 4.13
CA GLU A 4 -15.07 16.77 5.06
C GLU A 4 -16.47 16.85 4.40
N ASP A 5 -16.70 17.82 3.51
CA ASP A 5 -17.97 17.96 2.77
C ASP A 5 -18.17 16.75 1.84
N GLU A 6 -17.11 16.37 1.14
CA GLU A 6 -17.10 15.20 0.25
C GLU A 6 -17.37 13.89 1.02
N ILE A 7 -16.77 13.73 2.22
CA ILE A 7 -17.05 12.58 3.08
C ILE A 7 -18.54 12.57 3.49
N ASN A 8 -19.09 13.71 3.88
CA ASN A 8 -20.51 13.81 4.27
C ASN A 8 -21.45 13.47 3.11
N GLU A 9 -21.13 13.90 1.89
CA GLU A 9 -21.90 13.54 0.69
C GLU A 9 -21.85 12.04 0.43
N ILE A 10 -20.65 11.43 0.51
CA ILE A 10 -20.48 9.97 0.36
C ILE A 10 -21.29 9.23 1.42
N VAL A 11 -21.20 9.62 2.70
CA VAL A 11 -21.96 8.99 3.79
C VAL A 11 -23.46 9.13 3.55
N THR A 12 -23.93 10.32 3.21
CA THR A 12 -25.36 10.58 2.99
C THR A 12 -25.90 9.78 1.81
N ALA A 13 -25.11 9.62 0.74
CA ALA A 13 -25.50 8.80 -0.41
C ALA A 13 -25.56 7.29 -0.10
N ASN A 14 -24.89 6.82 0.95
CA ASN A 14 -24.88 5.40 1.34
C ASN A 14 -25.84 5.06 2.49
N LEU A 15 -26.36 6.06 3.21
CA LEU A 15 -27.26 5.86 4.34
C LEU A 15 -28.65 6.44 4.03
N ALA A 16 -29.67 5.58 4.03
CA ALA A 16 -31.03 5.93 3.64
C ALA A 16 -31.78 6.83 4.64
N GLU A 17 -31.31 6.93 5.89
CA GLU A 17 -32.02 7.66 6.95
C GLU A 17 -31.87 9.19 6.85
N ASP A 18 -32.70 9.92 7.61
CA ASP A 18 -32.51 11.34 7.81
C ASP A 18 -31.24 11.65 8.64
N ARG A 19 -30.50 12.68 8.23
CA ARG A 19 -29.22 13.04 8.88
C ARG A 19 -29.40 13.50 10.32
N ALA A 20 -30.45 14.27 10.64
CA ALA A 20 -30.68 14.77 11.98
C ALA A 20 -31.10 13.64 12.93
N ALA A 21 -31.93 12.71 12.45
CA ALA A 21 -32.28 11.50 13.19
C ALA A 21 -31.05 10.65 13.56
N ARG A 22 -30.11 10.44 12.62
CA ARG A 22 -28.84 9.75 12.89
C ARG A 22 -28.01 10.43 13.97
N ILE A 23 -27.83 11.75 13.86
CA ILE A 23 -27.02 12.51 14.83
C ILE A 23 -27.59 12.38 16.25
N ARG A 24 -28.92 12.43 16.42
CA ARG A 24 -29.55 12.24 17.74
C ARG A 24 -29.31 10.83 18.30
N ARG A 25 -29.53 9.80 17.48
CA ARG A 25 -29.28 8.40 17.87
C ARG A 25 -27.81 8.19 18.27
N ASP A 26 -26.89 8.73 17.48
CA ASP A 26 -25.45 8.66 17.77
C ASP A 26 -25.12 9.37 19.10
N ALA A 27 -25.78 10.49 19.40
CA ALA A 27 -25.59 11.24 20.64
C ALA A 27 -26.04 10.44 21.86
N GLU A 28 -27.27 9.91 21.83
CA GLU A 28 -27.84 9.06 22.89
C GLU A 28 -26.96 7.84 23.14
N ARG A 29 -26.51 7.19 22.06
CA ARG A 29 -25.65 6.01 22.14
C ARG A 29 -24.28 6.32 22.76
N ILE A 30 -23.66 7.45 22.38
CA ILE A 30 -22.36 7.85 22.93
C ILE A 30 -22.50 8.24 24.41
N GLU A 31 -23.62 8.84 24.82
CA GLU A 31 -23.92 9.15 26.22
C GLU A 31 -24.06 7.87 27.06
N GLU A 32 -24.79 6.86 26.58
CA GLU A 32 -24.89 5.55 27.22
C GLU A 32 -23.52 4.87 27.38
N LEU A 33 -22.72 4.84 26.31
CA LEU A 33 -21.37 4.26 26.34
C LEU A 33 -20.41 5.02 27.27
N ALA A 34 -20.61 6.33 27.44
CA ALA A 34 -19.79 7.14 28.34
C ALA A 34 -19.98 6.73 29.81
N TYR A 35 -21.20 6.31 30.21
CA TYR A 35 -21.47 5.78 31.55
C TYR A 35 -20.58 4.56 31.88
N HIS A 36 -20.38 3.69 30.88
CA HIS A 36 -19.50 2.52 30.96
C HIS A 36 -18.04 2.80 30.55
N ARG A 37 -17.64 4.08 30.46
CA ARG A 37 -16.28 4.52 30.11
C ARG A 37 -15.78 3.98 28.77
N PHE A 38 -16.67 3.70 27.82
CA PHE A 38 -16.34 3.11 26.51
C PHE A 38 -15.59 1.78 26.64
N GLU A 39 -16.01 0.92 27.57
CA GLU A 39 -15.47 -0.41 27.82
C GLU A 39 -16.59 -1.46 27.93
N GLY A 40 -16.21 -2.73 28.00
CA GLY A 40 -17.16 -3.83 28.21
C GLY A 40 -17.89 -4.27 26.95
N ARG A 41 -18.95 -5.06 27.17
CA ARG A 41 -19.72 -5.74 26.12
C ARG A 41 -20.43 -4.74 25.21
N ASP A 42 -21.06 -3.71 25.76
CA ASP A 42 -21.87 -2.77 24.97
C ASP A 42 -20.99 -1.94 24.03
N TYR A 43 -19.77 -1.60 24.48
CA TYR A 43 -18.78 -0.98 23.61
C TYR A 43 -18.34 -1.91 22.46
N LYS A 44 -18.22 -3.22 22.70
CA LYS A 44 -17.88 -4.18 21.64
C LYS A 44 -19.00 -4.32 20.61
N VAL A 45 -20.24 -4.38 21.06
CA VAL A 45 -21.42 -4.37 20.17
C VAL A 45 -21.43 -3.09 19.32
N PHE A 46 -21.12 -1.94 19.94
CA PHE A 46 -20.95 -0.68 19.22
C PHE A 46 -19.83 -0.71 18.18
N GLU A 47 -18.65 -1.23 18.51
CA GLU A 47 -17.55 -1.37 17.54
C GLU A 47 -17.97 -2.23 16.33
N ASP A 48 -18.65 -3.35 16.57
CA ASP A 48 -19.11 -4.26 15.53
C ASP A 48 -20.17 -3.63 14.61
N GLU A 49 -21.13 -2.91 15.19
CA GLU A 49 -22.16 -2.21 14.43
C GLU A 49 -21.58 -1.06 13.59
N LEU A 50 -20.72 -0.25 14.20
CA LEU A 50 -20.02 0.83 13.49
C LEU A 50 -19.16 0.26 12.35
N TYR A 51 -18.48 -0.86 12.59
CA TYR A 51 -17.71 -1.57 11.55
C TYR A 51 -18.60 -1.98 10.37
N ARG A 52 -19.75 -2.62 10.65
CA ARG A 52 -20.68 -3.08 9.60
C ARG A 52 -21.22 -1.92 8.77
N GLU A 53 -21.50 -0.79 9.41
CA GLU A 53 -21.99 0.41 8.73
C GLU A 53 -20.92 1.04 7.82
N VAL A 54 -19.68 1.15 8.29
CA VAL A 54 -18.61 1.85 7.55
C VAL A 54 -17.93 0.98 6.50
N GLN A 55 -17.94 -0.34 6.66
CA GLN A 55 -17.28 -1.30 5.78
C GLN A 55 -17.62 -1.10 4.30
N PRO A 56 -18.89 -1.14 3.85
CA PRO A 56 -19.21 -1.01 2.43
C PRO A 56 -18.79 0.35 1.86
N ILE A 57 -18.87 1.42 2.67
CA ILE A 57 -18.47 2.78 2.28
C ILE A 57 -16.96 2.83 2.05
N VAL A 58 -16.18 2.37 3.04
CA VAL A 58 -14.71 2.36 2.99
C VAL A 58 -14.21 1.48 1.83
N LEU A 59 -14.77 0.30 1.63
CA LEU A 59 -14.42 -0.57 0.50
C LEU A 59 -14.73 0.09 -0.85
N GLY A 60 -15.87 0.77 -0.96
CA GLY A 60 -16.21 1.58 -2.13
C GLY A 60 -15.21 2.71 -2.38
N MET A 61 -14.77 3.42 -1.33
CA MET A 61 -13.78 4.48 -1.42
C MET A 61 -12.39 3.96 -1.80
N LEU A 62 -11.99 2.79 -1.29
CA LEU A 62 -10.73 2.11 -1.68
C LEU A 62 -10.76 1.73 -3.16
N ARG A 63 -11.83 1.08 -3.62
CA ARG A 63 -12.00 0.66 -5.01
C ARG A 63 -11.94 1.85 -5.98
N LYS A 64 -12.55 2.98 -5.62
CA LYS A 64 -12.60 4.20 -6.44
C LYS A 64 -11.33 5.06 -6.32
N GLY A 65 -10.41 4.75 -5.39
CA GLY A 65 -9.25 5.60 -5.09
C GLY A 65 -9.55 6.88 -4.32
N THR A 66 -10.83 7.13 -3.97
CA THR A 66 -11.26 8.33 -3.24
C THR A 66 -10.57 8.43 -1.87
N LEU A 67 -10.41 7.30 -1.17
CA LEU A 67 -9.76 7.28 0.14
C LEU A 67 -8.29 7.75 0.06
N ALA A 68 -7.55 7.27 -0.93
CA ALA A 68 -6.16 7.65 -1.16
C ALA A 68 -6.03 9.14 -1.48
N ARG A 69 -6.89 9.65 -2.37
CA ARG A 69 -6.95 11.08 -2.71
C ARG A 69 -7.26 11.96 -1.50
N LEU A 70 -8.22 11.57 -0.67
CA LEU A 70 -8.56 12.33 0.54
C LEU A 70 -7.41 12.30 1.56
N ALA A 71 -6.75 11.15 1.73
CA ALA A 71 -5.61 11.01 2.61
C ALA A 71 -4.41 11.85 2.15
N GLN A 72 -4.17 11.94 0.83
CA GLN A 72 -3.15 12.79 0.24
C GLN A 72 -3.44 14.27 0.51
N LYS A 73 -4.64 14.75 0.16
CA LYS A 73 -5.08 16.13 0.47
C LYS A 73 -4.94 16.46 1.96
N HIS A 74 -5.29 15.52 2.84
CA HIS A 74 -5.14 15.68 4.27
C HIS A 74 -3.66 15.78 4.69
N SER A 75 -2.80 14.92 4.13
CA SER A 75 -1.37 14.92 4.41
C SER A 75 -0.70 16.23 3.97
N GLU A 76 -1.04 16.71 2.77
CA GLU A 76 -0.56 17.99 2.21
C GLU A 76 -0.90 19.19 3.10
N ARG A 77 -2.15 19.27 3.59
CA ARG A 77 -2.58 20.31 4.55
C ARG A 77 -1.75 20.34 5.84
N HIS A 78 -1.15 19.21 6.21
CA HIS A 78 -0.31 19.08 7.39
C HIS A 78 1.20 19.12 7.07
N GLY A 79 1.58 19.51 5.85
CA GLY A 79 2.98 19.62 5.42
C GLY A 79 3.69 18.27 5.32
N ARG A 80 2.95 17.18 5.13
CA ARG A 80 3.51 15.83 5.03
C ARG A 80 3.30 15.29 3.62
N GLY A 81 4.37 14.87 2.95
CA GLY A 81 4.26 14.12 1.69
C GLY A 81 3.59 12.77 1.91
N PHE A 82 2.58 12.47 1.11
CA PHE A 82 1.99 11.14 1.00
C PHE A 82 1.65 10.88 -0.46
N ILE A 83 2.29 9.87 -1.03
CA ILE A 83 2.07 9.41 -2.40
C ILE A 83 1.76 7.93 -2.31
N MET A 84 0.71 7.50 -2.99
CA MET A 84 0.35 6.10 -3.16
C MET A 84 0.81 5.63 -4.53
N HIS A 85 1.43 4.46 -4.59
CA HIS A 85 1.93 3.93 -5.86
C HIS A 85 0.77 3.65 -6.84
N PRO A 86 0.91 3.95 -8.15
CA PRO A 86 -0.09 3.61 -9.15
C PRO A 86 -0.47 2.12 -9.15
N ASP A 87 0.49 1.21 -9.04
CA ASP A 87 0.22 -0.24 -8.95
C ASP A 87 -0.59 -0.61 -7.72
N ASP A 88 -0.35 0.03 -6.58
CA ASP A 88 -1.15 -0.22 -5.38
C ASP A 88 -2.59 0.27 -5.59
N LEU A 89 -2.76 1.40 -6.29
CA LEU A 89 -4.09 1.89 -6.64
C LEU A 89 -4.80 0.93 -7.61
N ALA A 90 -4.10 0.43 -8.63
CA ALA A 90 -4.62 -0.54 -9.58
C ALA A 90 -4.98 -1.87 -8.89
N LEU A 91 -4.14 -2.33 -7.96
CA LEU A 91 -4.36 -3.53 -7.15
C LEU A 91 -5.57 -3.36 -6.23
N LEU A 92 -5.68 -2.22 -5.52
CA LEU A 92 -6.85 -1.94 -4.69
C LEU A 92 -8.13 -1.79 -5.52
N LYS A 93 -8.05 -1.37 -6.79
CA LYS A 93 -9.20 -1.32 -7.69
C LYS A 93 -9.65 -2.71 -8.13
N SER A 94 -8.71 -3.62 -8.43
CA SER A 94 -8.98 -4.94 -9.00
C SER A 94 -9.22 -6.03 -7.95
N SER A 95 -8.45 -6.06 -6.86
CA SER A 95 -8.50 -7.14 -5.85
C SER A 95 -9.36 -6.77 -4.64
N SER A 96 -10.39 -7.58 -4.34
CA SER A 96 -11.18 -7.45 -3.11
C SER A 96 -10.37 -7.80 -1.87
N GLU A 97 -9.58 -8.86 -1.92
CA GLU A 97 -8.75 -9.32 -0.82
C GLU A 97 -7.74 -8.24 -0.37
N ALA A 98 -7.11 -7.55 -1.32
CA ALA A 98 -6.22 -6.43 -1.03
C ALA A 98 -6.95 -5.30 -0.30
N ARG A 99 -8.18 -4.98 -0.73
CA ARG A 99 -9.03 -3.97 -0.07
C ARG A 99 -9.44 -4.40 1.33
N ASP A 100 -9.84 -5.66 1.52
CA ASP A 100 -10.26 -6.17 2.82
C ASP A 100 -9.10 -6.14 3.83
N THR A 101 -7.92 -6.56 3.40
CA THR A 101 -6.71 -6.56 4.23
C THR A 101 -6.37 -5.16 4.74
N ILE A 102 -6.27 -4.16 3.84
CA ILE A 102 -5.94 -2.79 4.23
C ILE A 102 -7.08 -2.13 5.02
N MET A 103 -8.34 -2.46 4.69
CA MET A 103 -9.52 -1.92 5.38
C MET A 103 -9.56 -2.39 6.83
N VAL A 104 -9.38 -3.68 7.10
CA VAL A 104 -9.39 -4.23 8.46
C VAL A 104 -8.33 -3.54 9.32
N ASP A 105 -7.08 -3.49 8.85
CA ASP A 105 -6.00 -2.86 9.61
C ASP A 105 -6.25 -1.37 9.88
N MET A 106 -6.72 -0.64 8.87
CA MET A 106 -7.08 0.77 8.99
C MET A 106 -8.23 1.00 9.98
N VAL A 107 -9.33 0.26 9.85
CA VAL A 107 -10.52 0.42 10.69
C VAL A 107 -10.21 0.06 12.14
N MET A 108 -9.43 -1.00 12.39
CA MET A 108 -8.99 -1.35 13.75
C MET A 108 -8.14 -0.25 14.40
N LYS A 109 -7.26 0.41 13.63
CA LYS A 109 -6.50 1.58 14.11
C LYS A 109 -7.41 2.78 14.37
N ALA A 110 -8.42 2.99 13.53
CA ALA A 110 -9.40 4.07 13.68
C ALA A 110 -10.30 3.85 14.91
N LEU A 111 -10.80 2.63 15.16
CA LEU A 111 -11.59 2.26 16.35
C LEU A 111 -10.80 2.52 17.63
N LYS A 112 -9.55 2.04 17.72
CA LYS A 112 -8.66 2.30 18.86
C LYS A 112 -8.41 3.79 19.09
N LYS A 113 -8.33 4.59 18.02
CA LYS A 113 -8.19 6.04 18.11
C LYS A 113 -9.49 6.69 18.60
N LEU A 114 -10.64 6.29 18.04
CA LEU A 114 -11.96 6.76 18.44
C LEU A 114 -12.17 6.52 19.95
N GLN A 115 -11.97 5.29 20.43
CA GLN A 115 -12.10 4.95 21.84
C GLN A 115 -11.25 5.86 22.73
N ARG A 116 -9.98 6.05 22.36
CA ARG A 116 -9.04 6.89 23.10
C ARG A 116 -9.47 8.35 23.13
N ASP A 117 -9.99 8.86 22.02
CA ASP A 117 -10.42 10.25 21.93
C ASP A 117 -11.74 10.48 22.70
N LEU A 118 -12.67 9.52 22.65
CA LEU A 118 -13.91 9.51 23.44
C LEU A 118 -13.62 9.49 24.95
N LYS A 119 -12.75 8.59 25.41
CA LYS A 119 -12.30 8.53 26.82
C LYS A 119 -11.64 9.83 27.31
N LYS A 120 -11.05 10.61 26.41
CA LYS A 120 -10.42 11.89 26.72
C LYS A 120 -11.34 13.10 26.56
N GLY A 121 -12.61 12.91 26.18
CA GLY A 121 -13.55 13.99 25.88
C GLY A 121 -13.18 14.85 24.66
N ARG A 122 -12.26 14.35 23.80
CA ARG A 122 -11.78 15.02 22.57
C ARG A 122 -12.33 14.39 21.29
N GLY A 123 -13.20 13.38 21.42
CA GLY A 123 -13.77 12.62 20.32
C GLY A 123 -14.91 13.36 19.60
N TRP A 124 -15.77 12.57 18.96
CA TRP A 124 -16.97 13.06 18.30
C TRP A 124 -17.89 13.81 19.28
N ARG A 125 -18.57 14.85 18.80
CA ARG A 125 -19.56 15.63 19.53
C ARG A 125 -20.74 15.96 18.61
N ALA A 126 -21.95 15.70 19.07
CA ALA A 126 -23.19 15.94 18.32
C ALA A 126 -23.42 17.44 18.05
N ASP A 127 -23.06 18.27 19.01
CA ASP A 127 -23.26 19.72 19.04
C ASP A 127 -22.11 20.53 18.43
N HIS A 128 -21.21 19.87 17.67
CA HIS A 128 -20.02 20.55 17.15
C HIS A 128 -20.39 21.67 16.16
N ASN A 129 -20.55 22.89 16.69
CA ASN A 129 -20.90 24.12 15.97
C ASN A 129 -19.69 24.81 15.33
N GLY A 130 -18.61 24.06 15.08
CA GLY A 130 -17.47 24.59 14.32
C GLY A 130 -17.87 24.92 12.87
N PRO A 131 -16.96 25.50 12.08
CA PRO A 131 -17.18 25.80 10.64
C PRO A 131 -17.43 24.55 9.77
N ARG A 132 -17.56 23.37 10.39
CA ARG A 132 -17.83 22.05 9.81
C ARG A 132 -19.25 21.55 10.09
N GLY A 133 -19.98 22.18 11.03
CA GLY A 133 -21.33 21.78 11.46
C GLY A 133 -21.41 20.43 12.18
N ALA A 134 -22.60 20.06 12.63
CA ALA A 134 -22.88 18.77 13.25
C ALA A 134 -22.65 17.63 12.23
N SER A 135 -21.74 16.71 12.52
CA SER A 135 -21.50 15.51 11.69
C SER A 135 -22.08 14.29 12.38
N CYS A 136 -22.64 13.33 11.64
CA CYS A 136 -22.96 12.03 12.25
C CYS A 136 -21.66 11.30 12.60
N LEU A 137 -21.77 10.34 13.52
CA LEU A 137 -20.63 9.57 14.01
C LEU A 137 -19.92 8.84 12.87
N THR A 138 -20.67 8.32 11.90
CA THR A 138 -20.16 7.61 10.71
C THR A 138 -19.25 8.49 9.86
N SER A 139 -19.66 9.73 9.54
CA SER A 139 -18.82 10.68 8.80
C SER A 139 -17.54 11.05 9.55
N TYR A 140 -17.67 11.27 10.86
CA TYR A 140 -16.51 11.52 11.72
C TYR A 140 -15.56 10.32 11.71
N PHE A 141 -16.10 9.12 11.81
CA PHE A 141 -15.30 7.89 11.80
C PHE A 141 -14.59 7.67 10.46
N ILE A 142 -15.25 7.93 9.33
CA ILE A 142 -14.60 7.87 8.01
C ILE A 142 -13.48 8.90 7.91
N THR A 143 -13.63 10.08 8.52
CA THR A 143 -12.53 11.04 8.63
C THR A 143 -11.35 10.47 9.41
N LEU A 144 -11.59 9.75 10.52
CA LEU A 144 -10.55 9.01 11.23
C LEU A 144 -9.91 7.92 10.37
N CYS A 145 -10.69 7.18 9.57
CA CYS A 145 -10.17 6.21 8.61
C CYS A 145 -9.23 6.89 7.59
N VAL A 146 -9.62 8.03 7.02
CA VAL A 146 -8.74 8.82 6.12
C VAL A 146 -7.42 9.18 6.80
N TRP A 147 -7.45 9.55 8.09
CA TRP A 147 -6.23 9.86 8.84
C TRP A 147 -5.35 8.64 9.09
N MET A 148 -5.97 7.48 9.35
CA MET A 148 -5.25 6.22 9.61
C MET A 148 -4.79 5.53 8.33
N PHE A 149 -5.42 5.83 7.18
CA PHE A 149 -5.14 5.19 5.89
C PHE A 149 -3.66 5.21 5.54
N ARG A 150 -2.98 6.37 5.66
CA ARG A 150 -1.55 6.48 5.37
C ARG A 150 -0.70 5.45 6.15
N ARG A 151 -1.01 5.25 7.43
CA ARG A 151 -0.26 4.30 8.28
C ARG A 151 -0.55 2.87 7.87
N ALA A 152 -1.83 2.54 7.69
CA ALA A 152 -2.25 1.22 7.24
C ALA A 152 -1.66 0.86 5.86
N TYR A 153 -1.71 1.80 4.91
CA TYR A 153 -1.11 1.65 3.59
C TYR A 153 0.38 1.38 3.65
N VAL A 154 1.15 2.16 4.40
CA VAL A 154 2.61 1.96 4.48
C VAL A 154 2.95 0.59 5.08
N GLU A 155 2.20 0.13 6.07
CA GLU A 155 2.40 -1.19 6.67
C GLU A 155 2.00 -2.31 5.70
N TRP A 156 0.84 -2.18 5.06
CA TRP A 156 0.35 -3.12 4.04
C TRP A 156 1.30 -3.23 2.85
N ALA A 157 1.76 -2.11 2.30
CA ALA A 157 2.72 -2.08 1.18
C ALA A 157 4.04 -2.76 1.56
N LYS A 158 4.57 -2.49 2.76
CA LYS A 158 5.77 -3.18 3.28
C LYS A 158 5.55 -4.68 3.44
N ALA A 159 4.39 -5.09 3.96
CA ALA A 159 4.05 -6.50 4.11
C ALA A 159 3.99 -7.20 2.75
N ARG A 160 3.38 -6.56 1.74
CA ARG A 160 3.31 -7.07 0.36
C ARG A 160 4.70 -7.26 -0.25
N VAL A 161 5.57 -6.26 -0.11
CA VAL A 161 6.95 -6.37 -0.62
C VAL A 161 7.75 -7.44 0.13
N LYS A 162 7.55 -7.56 1.46
CA LYS A 162 8.17 -8.64 2.25
C LYS A 162 7.68 -10.02 1.80
N TRP A 163 6.39 -10.18 1.55
CA TRP A 163 5.80 -11.42 1.02
C TRP A 163 6.36 -11.77 -0.35
N ALA A 164 6.42 -10.80 -1.27
CA ALA A 164 7.04 -10.99 -2.58
C ALA A 164 8.52 -11.41 -2.43
N ARG A 165 9.25 -10.82 -1.47
CA ARG A 165 10.63 -11.21 -1.17
C ARG A 165 10.72 -12.62 -0.61
N LEU A 166 9.88 -13.00 0.36
CA LEU A 166 9.90 -14.35 0.93
C LEU A 166 9.56 -15.38 -0.13
N HIS A 167 8.53 -15.15 -0.94
CA HIS A 167 8.21 -16.05 -2.06
C HIS A 167 9.33 -16.08 -3.09
N SER A 168 10.01 -14.96 -3.37
CA SER A 168 11.20 -15.00 -4.20
C SER A 168 12.29 -15.88 -3.59
N VAL A 169 12.52 -15.82 -2.27
CA VAL A 169 13.57 -16.60 -1.58
C VAL A 169 13.22 -18.08 -1.48
N TYR A 170 11.96 -18.43 -1.21
CA TYR A 170 11.51 -19.82 -1.16
C TYR A 170 11.44 -20.46 -2.55
N ASP A 171 11.21 -19.66 -3.60
CA ASP A 171 11.41 -20.11 -4.98
C ASP A 171 12.88 -20.43 -5.30
N PHE A 172 13.84 -20.04 -4.45
CA PHE A 172 15.28 -20.31 -4.63
C PHE A 172 15.82 -21.47 -3.77
N THR A 173 15.00 -22.09 -2.91
CA THR A 173 15.42 -23.22 -2.05
C THR A 173 14.32 -24.28 -2.10
N GLU A 174 14.38 -25.30 -2.94
CA GLU A 174 15.32 -26.42 -2.76
C GLU A 174 15.55 -27.31 -4.02
N ASP A 175 15.15 -26.93 -5.25
CA ASP A 175 15.22 -27.86 -6.40
C ASP A 175 15.53 -27.27 -7.80
N ALA A 176 16.33 -26.20 -7.91
CA ALA A 176 16.64 -25.57 -9.21
C ALA A 176 18.15 -25.40 -9.46
N ALA A 177 18.86 -26.52 -9.57
CA ALA A 177 20.07 -26.59 -10.42
C ALA A 177 19.73 -26.40 -11.92
N ASN A 178 18.44 -26.36 -12.28
CA ASN A 178 17.92 -26.00 -13.59
C ASN A 178 17.04 -24.74 -13.45
N GLU A 179 17.38 -23.72 -14.25
CA GLU A 179 16.47 -22.72 -14.81
C GLU A 179 15.36 -22.19 -13.89
N VAL A 180 15.53 -21.00 -13.30
CA VAL A 180 14.60 -19.84 -13.37
C VAL A 180 15.15 -18.75 -12.43
N GLY A 181 16.00 -17.86 -12.97
CA GLY A 181 16.45 -16.64 -12.31
C GLY A 181 16.01 -15.41 -13.11
N ILE A 182 15.55 -14.34 -12.45
CA ILE A 182 15.01 -13.07 -13.02
C ILE A 182 13.75 -13.25 -13.89
N GLY A 183 13.64 -14.32 -14.68
CA GLY A 183 12.45 -14.68 -15.46
C GLY A 183 11.21 -14.80 -14.59
N ARG A 184 11.29 -15.32 -13.36
CA ARG A 184 10.12 -15.36 -12.45
C ARG A 184 9.71 -14.01 -11.86
N LEU A 185 10.64 -13.07 -11.71
CA LEU A 185 10.31 -11.68 -11.34
C LEU A 185 9.49 -10.97 -12.44
N LEU A 186 9.51 -11.52 -13.65
CA LEU A 186 8.81 -11.03 -14.85
C LEU A 186 7.69 -11.98 -15.32
N ALA A 187 7.67 -13.23 -14.85
CA ALA A 187 6.68 -14.26 -15.20
C ALA A 187 5.63 -14.50 -14.08
N THR A 188 5.89 -14.13 -12.82
CA THR A 188 4.82 -14.07 -11.79
C THR A 188 3.88 -12.87 -12.00
N THR A 189 4.18 -12.01 -12.96
CA THR A 189 3.28 -10.97 -13.47
C THR A 189 2.44 -11.48 -14.64
N ASP A 190 1.78 -12.63 -14.50
CA ASP A 190 0.70 -13.07 -15.40
C ASP A 190 -0.57 -12.19 -15.26
N TYR A 191 -0.49 -11.14 -14.43
CA TYR A 191 -1.39 -10.00 -14.44
C TYR A 191 -0.73 -8.82 -15.17
N VAL A 192 -0.93 -8.75 -16.49
CA VAL A 192 -0.83 -7.54 -17.33
C VAL A 192 0.45 -6.70 -17.12
N VAL A 193 1.57 -7.16 -17.69
CA VAL A 193 2.88 -6.47 -17.69
C VAL A 193 2.92 -5.23 -18.59
N GLU A 194 1.91 -4.98 -19.43
CA GLU A 194 1.98 -3.87 -20.39
C GLU A 194 2.12 -2.48 -19.75
N ASP A 195 1.60 -2.24 -18.55
CA ASP A 195 1.56 -0.88 -17.96
C ASP A 195 2.54 -0.61 -16.80
N ILE A 196 3.11 -1.64 -16.15
CA ILE A 196 3.91 -1.46 -14.91
C ILE A 196 5.40 -1.18 -15.21
N PHE A 197 5.91 -1.69 -16.33
CA PHE A 197 7.31 -1.50 -16.76
C PHE A 197 7.43 -0.82 -18.13
N GLY A 198 6.30 -0.56 -18.82
CA GLY A 198 6.24 -0.42 -20.27
C GLY A 198 7.02 0.73 -20.92
N THR A 199 7.37 1.79 -20.19
CA THR A 199 8.18 2.89 -20.77
C THR A 199 9.56 2.98 -20.14
N ALA A 200 9.64 3.14 -18.82
CA ALA A 200 10.91 3.43 -18.17
C ALA A 200 11.87 2.23 -18.12
N PHE A 201 11.38 0.98 -18.07
CA PHE A 201 12.25 -0.19 -18.11
C PHE A 201 12.85 -0.40 -19.50
N GLU A 202 12.02 -0.31 -20.54
CA GLU A 202 12.47 -0.42 -21.93
C GLU A 202 13.42 0.73 -22.29
N GLU A 203 13.15 1.96 -21.82
CA GLU A 203 14.09 3.09 -21.97
C GLU A 203 15.47 2.79 -21.33
N ILE A 204 15.51 2.28 -20.09
CA ILE A 204 16.77 1.93 -19.42
C ILE A 204 17.46 0.74 -20.08
N LEU A 205 16.68 -0.20 -20.63
CA LEU A 205 17.18 -1.35 -21.37
C LEU A 205 17.80 -0.91 -22.70
N ASP A 206 17.15 0.00 -23.42
CA ASP A 206 17.61 0.56 -24.68
C ASP A 206 18.90 1.39 -24.52
N GLU A 207 19.13 1.98 -23.34
CA GLU A 207 20.40 2.62 -22.98
C GLU A 207 21.57 1.60 -22.83
N GLN A 208 21.31 0.28 -22.73
CA GLN A 208 22.35 -0.74 -22.57
C GLN A 208 22.93 -1.23 -23.90
N THR A 209 24.12 -1.87 -23.85
CA THR A 209 24.70 -2.52 -25.04
C THR A 209 23.78 -3.62 -25.60
N PRO A 210 23.74 -3.86 -26.92
CA PRO A 210 22.88 -4.87 -27.55
C PRO A 210 23.01 -6.27 -26.94
N ALA A 211 24.23 -6.67 -26.56
CA ALA A 211 24.47 -7.96 -25.91
C ALA A 211 23.90 -8.04 -24.47
N THR A 212 23.84 -6.92 -23.74
CA THR A 212 23.14 -6.88 -22.44
C THR A 212 21.63 -6.90 -22.64
N GLN A 213 21.12 -6.18 -23.64
CA GLN A 213 19.70 -6.23 -23.98
C GLN A 213 19.25 -7.65 -24.31
N ALA A 214 20.00 -8.36 -25.16
CA ALA A 214 19.72 -9.75 -25.51
C ALA A 214 19.71 -10.68 -24.28
N VAL A 215 20.71 -10.56 -23.39
CA VAL A 215 20.76 -11.32 -22.13
C VAL A 215 19.52 -11.04 -21.28
N VAL A 216 19.17 -9.77 -21.07
CA VAL A 216 18.02 -9.40 -20.22
C VAL A 216 16.72 -9.88 -20.86
N ARG A 217 16.50 -9.68 -22.16
CA ARG A 217 15.29 -10.14 -22.87
C ARG A 217 15.14 -11.66 -22.83
N LEU A 218 16.21 -12.43 -23.04
CA LEU A 218 16.15 -13.89 -22.90
C LEU A 218 15.86 -14.30 -21.44
N THR A 219 16.39 -13.55 -20.49
CA THR A 219 16.09 -13.79 -19.08
C THR A 219 14.61 -13.50 -18.77
N VAL A 220 14.03 -12.44 -19.35
CA VAL A 220 12.59 -12.11 -19.26
C VAL A 220 11.74 -13.24 -19.86
N MET A 221 12.20 -13.83 -20.96
CA MET A 221 11.56 -14.98 -21.62
C MET A 221 11.73 -16.30 -20.84
N GLY A 222 12.41 -16.29 -19.69
CA GLY A 222 12.54 -17.45 -18.81
C GLY A 222 13.77 -18.32 -19.03
N PHE A 223 14.66 -17.98 -19.98
CA PHE A 223 15.87 -18.78 -20.23
C PHE A 223 16.84 -18.74 -19.03
N GLY A 224 17.43 -19.89 -18.73
CA GLY A 224 18.47 -20.04 -17.71
C GLY A 224 19.80 -19.41 -18.13
N GLY A 225 20.66 -19.10 -17.16
CA GLY A 225 21.96 -18.46 -17.43
C GLY A 225 22.86 -19.28 -18.36
N THR A 226 22.83 -20.62 -18.24
CA THR A 226 23.54 -21.56 -19.11
C THR A 226 22.96 -21.59 -20.51
N GLU A 227 21.63 -21.67 -20.65
CA GLU A 227 20.97 -21.62 -21.96
C GLU A 227 21.21 -20.30 -22.69
N ILE A 228 21.22 -19.18 -21.96
CA ILE A 228 21.55 -17.87 -22.51
C ILE A 228 23.00 -17.82 -22.97
N ALA A 229 23.91 -18.38 -22.19
CA ALA A 229 25.33 -18.47 -22.53
C ALA A 229 25.52 -19.25 -23.85
N ASP A 230 24.85 -20.40 -23.97
CA ASP A 230 24.90 -21.23 -25.17
C ASP A 230 24.26 -20.54 -26.38
N LYS A 231 23.07 -19.95 -26.22
CA LYS A 231 22.35 -19.24 -27.31
C LYS A 231 23.11 -18.04 -27.85
N LEU A 232 23.78 -17.30 -26.98
CA LEU A 232 24.52 -16.10 -27.37
C LEU A 232 26.00 -16.37 -27.60
N ASN A 233 26.43 -17.64 -27.57
CA ASN A 233 27.82 -18.08 -27.70
C ASN A 233 28.79 -17.26 -26.84
N MET A 234 28.48 -17.12 -25.55
CA MET A 234 29.31 -16.37 -24.60
C MET A 234 29.49 -17.12 -23.29
N PRO A 235 30.59 -16.90 -22.53
CA PRO A 235 30.79 -17.58 -21.25
C PRO A 235 29.69 -17.26 -20.23
N HIS A 236 29.29 -18.25 -19.42
CA HIS A 236 28.29 -18.08 -18.35
C HIS A 236 28.63 -16.91 -17.39
N GLY A 237 29.91 -16.72 -17.06
CA GLY A 237 30.37 -15.58 -16.26
C GLY A 237 30.06 -14.23 -16.90
N THR A 238 30.09 -14.14 -18.23
CA THR A 238 29.73 -12.93 -18.99
C THR A 238 28.24 -12.62 -18.88
N VAL A 239 27.37 -13.63 -18.97
CA VAL A 239 25.92 -13.48 -18.78
C VAL A 239 25.63 -12.90 -17.38
N ARG A 240 26.21 -13.50 -16.35
CA ARG A 240 26.07 -13.02 -14.96
C ARG A 240 26.55 -11.58 -14.78
N ASN A 241 27.70 -11.23 -15.36
CA ASN A 241 28.26 -9.88 -15.29
C ASN A 241 27.35 -8.85 -15.98
N ARG A 242 26.75 -9.20 -17.12
CA ARG A 242 25.79 -8.34 -17.83
C ARG A 242 24.52 -8.09 -17.02
N LEU A 243 23.94 -9.14 -16.44
CA LEU A 243 22.78 -9.02 -15.54
C LEU A 243 23.11 -8.15 -14.32
N THR A 244 24.31 -8.31 -13.75
CA THR A 244 24.78 -7.49 -12.64
C THR A 244 24.90 -6.01 -13.02
N ARG A 245 25.49 -5.70 -14.18
CA ARG A 245 25.60 -4.32 -14.69
C ARG A 245 24.23 -3.69 -14.94
N PHE A 246 23.31 -4.42 -15.57
CA PHE A 246 21.96 -3.93 -15.79
C PHE A 246 21.23 -3.65 -14.46
N ARG A 247 21.39 -4.53 -13.47
CA ARG A 247 20.88 -4.29 -12.12
C ARG A 247 21.46 -3.02 -11.49
N THR A 248 22.74 -2.73 -11.69
CA THR A 248 23.36 -1.47 -11.25
C THR A 248 22.74 -0.26 -11.96
N ALA A 249 22.51 -0.34 -13.28
CA ALA A 249 21.85 0.73 -14.04
C ALA A 249 20.42 0.99 -13.52
N LEU A 250 19.65 -0.06 -13.24
CA LEU A 250 18.33 0.06 -12.61
C LEU A 250 18.40 0.80 -11.26
N TYR A 251 19.33 0.43 -10.38
CA TYR A 251 19.48 1.14 -9.10
C TYR A 251 19.92 2.59 -9.27
N GLN A 252 20.76 2.89 -10.26
CA GLN A 252 21.17 4.25 -10.55
C GLN A 252 19.98 5.09 -11.04
N ALA A 253 19.21 4.56 -12.00
CA ALA A 253 17.98 5.20 -12.45
C ALA A 253 16.96 5.39 -11.31
N ALA A 254 16.95 4.49 -10.32
CA ALA A 254 16.13 4.65 -9.12
C ALA A 254 16.63 5.73 -8.16
N ALA A 255 17.95 5.85 -8.00
CA ALA A 255 18.56 6.93 -7.24
C ALA A 255 18.30 8.30 -7.88
N ASP A 256 18.30 8.34 -9.21
CA ASP A 256 18.01 9.53 -10.02
C ASP A 256 16.50 9.83 -10.15
N GLY A 257 15.65 8.99 -9.55
CA GLY A 257 14.19 9.15 -9.55
C GLY A 257 13.50 8.89 -10.89
N ARG A 258 14.22 8.33 -11.87
CA ARG A 258 13.67 7.95 -13.19
C ARG A 258 12.76 6.73 -13.10
N ILE A 259 13.08 5.81 -12.19
CA ILE A 259 12.21 4.68 -11.82
C ILE A 259 12.09 4.60 -10.30
N TRP A 260 11.02 4.03 -9.78
CA TRP A 260 10.95 3.72 -8.35
C TRP A 260 11.23 2.23 -8.15
N ILE A 261 12.39 1.92 -7.59
CA ILE A 261 12.67 0.57 -7.11
C ILE A 261 12.28 0.54 -5.62
N PRO A 262 11.38 -0.37 -5.20
CA PRO A 262 11.11 -0.59 -3.79
C PRO A 262 12.43 -0.69 -3.02
N ARG A 263 12.59 0.06 -1.92
CA ARG A 263 13.82 0.06 -1.10
C ARG A 263 14.24 -1.35 -0.65
N GLU A 264 13.29 -2.27 -0.66
CA GLU A 264 13.44 -3.67 -0.29
C GLU A 264 14.05 -4.54 -1.39
N LEU A 265 13.97 -4.11 -2.66
CA LEU A 265 14.71 -4.71 -3.78
C LEU A 265 16.14 -4.20 -3.85
N HIS A 266 16.54 -3.17 -3.09
CA HIS A 266 17.93 -2.75 -3.00
C HIS A 266 18.71 -3.90 -2.34
N THR A 267 19.53 -4.62 -3.10
CA THR A 267 20.52 -5.53 -2.52
C THR A 267 21.47 -4.69 -1.69
N ARG A 268 21.23 -4.65 -0.38
CA ARG A 268 22.11 -4.01 0.59
C ARG A 268 23.49 -4.66 0.41
N LYS A 269 24.47 -3.88 -0.07
CA LYS A 269 25.88 -4.27 0.03
C LYS A 269 26.10 -4.56 1.52
N ALA A 270 26.40 -5.81 1.88
CA ALA A 270 26.83 -6.11 3.23
C ALA A 270 28.02 -5.18 3.55
N PRO A 271 28.05 -4.50 4.71
CA PRO A 271 29.22 -3.72 5.09
C PRO A 271 30.39 -4.69 5.13
N ARG A 272 31.38 -4.43 4.26
CA ARG A 272 32.68 -5.08 4.28
C ARG A 272 33.25 -4.78 5.67
N GLN A 273 33.53 -5.82 6.46
CA GLN A 273 34.17 -5.69 7.76
C GLN A 273 35.37 -4.76 7.63
N ALA A 274 35.26 -3.57 8.23
CA ALA A 274 36.37 -2.68 8.49
C ALA A 274 36.73 -2.90 9.97
N GLU A 275 37.25 -4.08 10.27
CA GLU A 275 37.99 -4.39 11.48
C GLU A 275 39.27 -5.08 11.03
N GLU A 276 40.23 -4.27 10.58
CA GLU A 276 41.66 -4.60 10.54
C GLU A 276 42.41 -3.34 10.08
N VAL A 277 42.59 -2.37 10.99
CA VAL A 277 43.85 -1.61 11.20
C VAL A 277 43.74 -0.95 12.58
N ALA A 278 44.08 -1.70 13.62
CA ALA A 278 44.58 -1.18 14.89
C ALA A 278 45.47 -2.27 15.49
N ALA A 279 46.61 -2.48 14.84
CA ALA A 279 47.80 -3.11 15.39
C ALA A 279 48.95 -2.11 15.22
#